data_AF-A0AAF0QFT1-F1
#
_entry.id   AF-A0AAF0QFT1-F1
#
_cell.length_a   1.000
_cell.length_b   1.000
_cell.length_c   1.000
_cell.angle_alpha   90.00
_cell.angle_beta   90.00
_cell.angle_gamma   90.00
#
_symmetry.space_group_name_H-M   'P 1'
#
loop_
_entity.id
_entity.type
_entity.pdbx_description
1 polymer ?
#
loop_
_entity_poly.entity_id
_entity_poly.type
_entity_poly.pdbx_seq_one_letter_code
_entity_poly.pdbx_strand_id
1 'polypeptide(L)'
;MTIDCLVLGAGQDVGKSCVVVTINGKRIMFDCGMHMGHDDHRRYPDFSLISESGDFDNALSCIIITHFHLDHIGALPYFTEVCGYNGPIYMTYPTKALAPLMLEDYRRVLVDRRGEKEQFSSENITDCMKKVTAVDLKQTVLVDRDLQIRAYYAGHIDL
;
A
#
# COMPACT_ATOMS: atom_id res chain seq x y z
N MET A 1 -25.08 10.15 5.30
CA MET A 1 -23.93 9.47 4.68
C MET A 1 -22.75 9.70 5.59
N THR A 2 -22.29 8.65 6.27
CA THR A 2 -21.15 8.73 7.20
C THR A 2 -19.89 8.36 6.45
N ILE A 3 -18.80 9.07 6.75
CA ILE A 3 -17.45 8.75 6.27
C ILE A 3 -16.63 8.50 7.53
N ASP A 4 -16.08 7.30 7.64
CA ASP A 4 -15.26 6.90 8.78
C ASP A 4 -13.82 6.69 8.33
N CYS A 5 -12.86 7.21 9.10
CA CYS A 5 -11.44 7.08 8.82
C CYS A 5 -10.75 6.32 9.95
N LEU A 6 -10.17 5.18 9.62
CA LEU A 6 -9.32 4.38 10.51
C LEU A 6 -7.85 4.63 10.14
N VAL A 7 -7.11 5.26 11.04
CA VAL A 7 -5.68 5.57 10.85
C VAL A 7 -4.85 4.42 11.42
N LEU A 8 -4.09 3.74 10.57
CA LEU A 8 -3.25 2.58 10.94
C LEU A 8 -1.77 2.94 11.05
N GLY A 9 -1.37 4.05 10.43
CA GLY A 9 -0.03 4.63 10.48
C GLY A 9 0.00 6.07 9.98
N ALA A 10 1.15 6.75 10.11
CA ALA A 10 1.32 8.20 9.92
C ALA A 10 0.37 9.12 10.74
N GLY A 11 -0.32 8.57 11.75
CA GLY A 11 -1.12 9.33 12.69
C GLY A 11 -0.24 9.98 13.77
N GLN A 12 0.00 11.29 13.66
CA GLN A 12 0.94 12.02 14.53
C GLN A 12 2.39 11.50 14.45
N ASP A 13 2.75 10.89 13.32
CA ASP A 13 4.06 10.27 13.08
C ASP A 13 4.43 10.37 11.58
N VAL A 14 5.70 10.22 11.24
CA VAL A 14 6.18 10.19 9.83
C VAL A 14 6.65 8.79 9.49
N GLY A 15 6.00 8.16 8.51
CA GLY A 15 6.28 6.78 8.13
C GLY A 15 5.04 5.91 8.23
N LYS A 16 5.12 4.71 7.63
CA LYS A 16 4.05 3.69 7.64
C LYS A 16 2.66 4.22 7.25
N SER A 17 2.59 5.16 6.31
CA SER A 17 1.32 5.76 5.86
C SER A 17 0.34 4.67 5.46
N CYS A 18 -0.80 4.63 6.14
CA CYS A 18 -1.85 3.66 5.92
C CYS A 18 -3.15 4.14 6.60
N VAL A 19 -4.18 4.42 5.80
CA VAL A 19 -5.47 4.90 6.28
C VAL A 19 -6.58 4.15 5.55
N VAL A 20 -7.54 3.60 6.31
CA VAL A 20 -8.73 2.97 5.73
C VAL A 20 -9.90 3.93 5.84
N VAL A 21 -10.49 4.29 4.69
CA VAL A 21 -11.69 5.14 4.62
C VAL A 21 -12.89 4.27 4.29
N THR A 22 -13.93 4.35 5.13
CA THR A 22 -15.21 3.71 4.91
C THR A 22 -16.21 4.74 4.38
N ILE A 23 -16.75 4.51 3.19
CA ILE A 23 -17.72 5.39 2.54
C ILE A 23 -18.74 4.54 1.77
N ASN A 24 -20.04 4.76 2.01
CA ASN A 24 -21.13 4.01 1.38
C ASN A 24 -20.95 2.47 1.44
N GLY A 25 -20.42 1.97 2.57
CA GLY A 25 -20.17 0.53 2.77
C GLY A 25 -18.93 -0.01 2.04
N LYS A 26 -18.17 0.83 1.33
CA LYS A 26 -16.88 0.49 0.72
C LYS A 26 -15.75 0.86 1.67
N ARG A 27 -14.76 -0.03 1.83
CA ARG A 27 -13.56 0.21 2.64
C ARG A 27 -12.36 0.32 1.72
N ILE A 28 -11.76 1.50 1.64
CA ILE A 28 -10.66 1.81 0.72
C ILE A 28 -9.43 2.05 1.57
N MET A 29 -8.37 1.28 1.33
CA MET A 29 -7.08 1.49 2.00
C MET A 29 -6.22 2.42 1.15
N PHE A 30 -5.81 3.54 1.73
CA PHE A 30 -4.85 4.47 1.15
C PHE A 30 -3.46 4.19 1.73
N ASP A 31 -2.54 3.89 0.82
CA ASP A 31 -1.15 3.55 1.08
C ASP A 31 -0.95 2.30 1.97
N CYS A 32 0.24 1.70 1.85
CA CYS A 32 0.69 0.58 2.65
C CYS A 32 2.20 0.75 2.88
N GLY A 33 2.52 1.77 3.66
CA GLY A 33 3.88 2.19 3.90
C GLY A 33 4.60 1.44 5.00
N MET A 34 5.89 1.74 5.16
CA MET A 34 6.67 1.30 6.32
C MET A 34 7.38 2.44 7.04
N HIS A 35 7.65 2.26 8.33
CA HIS A 35 8.37 3.24 9.15
C HIS A 35 9.86 2.92 9.16
N MET A 36 10.66 3.81 8.57
CA MET A 36 12.11 3.58 8.35
C MET A 36 12.96 3.65 9.62
N GLY A 37 12.42 4.19 10.71
CA GLY A 37 13.11 4.25 12.02
C GLY A 37 12.92 3.01 12.90
N HIS A 38 12.25 1.97 12.42
CA HIS A 38 11.99 0.75 13.20
C HIS A 38 12.51 -0.50 12.51
N ASP A 39 13.25 -1.30 13.27
CA ASP A 39 13.78 -2.59 12.81
C ASP A 39 12.97 -3.78 13.36
N ASP A 40 11.80 -3.54 13.96
CA ASP A 40 10.87 -4.58 14.43
C ASP A 40 9.49 -4.44 13.78
N HIS A 41 8.50 -5.17 14.30
CA HIS A 41 7.12 -5.17 13.80
C HIS A 41 6.45 -3.78 13.78
N ARG A 42 6.91 -2.82 14.59
CA ARG A 42 6.40 -1.44 14.60
C ARG A 42 6.66 -0.69 13.30
N ARG A 43 7.51 -1.25 12.43
CA ARG A 43 7.74 -0.75 11.07
C ARG A 43 6.50 -0.85 10.19
N TYR A 44 5.57 -1.74 10.50
CA TYR A 44 4.34 -1.94 9.71
C TYR A 44 3.13 -1.23 10.32
N PRO A 45 2.12 -0.88 9.50
CA PRO A 45 0.80 -0.53 9.99
C PRO A 45 0.18 -1.68 10.78
N ASP A 46 -0.72 -1.36 11.71
CA ASP A 46 -1.44 -2.38 12.49
C ASP A 46 -2.58 -2.98 11.67
N PHE A 47 -2.25 -3.99 10.84
CA PHE A 47 -3.24 -4.65 9.98
C PHE A 47 -4.32 -5.41 10.75
N SER A 48 -4.12 -5.73 12.03
CA SER A 48 -5.12 -6.44 12.84
C SER A 48 -6.41 -5.62 12.99
N LEU A 49 -6.30 -4.28 12.94
CA LEU A 49 -7.44 -3.37 12.99
C LEU A 49 -8.25 -3.34 11.69
N ILE A 50 -7.72 -3.87 10.58
CA ILE A 50 -8.46 -4.01 9.33
C ILE A 50 -9.41 -5.21 9.40
N SER A 51 -8.91 -6.33 9.87
CA SER A 51 -9.60 -7.63 9.96
C SER A 51 -8.97 -8.50 11.05
N GLU A 52 -9.70 -8.79 12.11
CA GLU A 52 -9.23 -9.67 13.20
C GLU A 52 -9.02 -11.12 12.73
N SER A 53 -9.77 -11.56 11.73
CA SER A 53 -9.66 -12.92 11.16
C SER A 53 -8.51 -13.07 10.15
N GLY A 54 -7.91 -11.96 9.71
CA GLY A 54 -6.94 -11.94 8.62
C GLY A 54 -7.55 -12.09 7.21
N ASP A 55 -8.87 -12.13 7.09
CA ASP A 55 -9.56 -12.12 5.79
C ASP A 55 -9.61 -10.68 5.27
N PHE A 56 -8.56 -10.28 4.56
CA PHE A 56 -8.43 -8.92 4.00
C PHE A 56 -9.24 -8.73 2.71
N ASP A 57 -9.45 -9.80 1.95
CA ASP A 57 -10.15 -9.77 0.66
C ASP A 57 -11.62 -9.37 0.83
N ASN A 58 -12.27 -9.85 1.90
CA ASN A 58 -13.62 -9.41 2.25
C ASN A 58 -13.65 -8.10 3.08
N ALA A 59 -12.53 -7.73 3.70
CA ALA A 59 -12.46 -6.54 4.54
C ALA A 59 -12.20 -5.24 3.76
N LEU A 60 -11.56 -5.30 2.59
CA LEU A 60 -11.18 -4.14 1.78
C LEU A 60 -11.73 -4.25 0.36
N SER A 61 -12.28 -3.14 -0.15
CA SER A 61 -12.74 -3.04 -1.54
C SER A 61 -11.57 -2.87 -2.51
N CYS A 62 -10.57 -2.06 -2.14
CA CYS A 62 -9.35 -1.86 -2.92
C CYS A 62 -8.26 -1.18 -2.09
N ILE A 63 -7.04 -1.19 -2.64
CA ILE A 63 -5.91 -0.37 -2.18
C ILE A 63 -5.63 0.71 -3.22
N ILE A 64 -5.37 1.94 -2.77
CA ILE A 64 -4.89 3.05 -3.58
C ILE A 64 -3.55 3.48 -3.05
N ILE A 65 -2.53 3.47 -3.89
CA ILE A 65 -1.20 3.97 -3.57
C ILE A 65 -1.03 5.35 -4.17
N THR A 66 -0.66 6.32 -3.34
CA THR A 66 -0.53 7.72 -3.71
C THR A 66 0.74 7.98 -4.50
N HIS A 67 1.88 7.42 -4.06
CA HIS A 67 3.18 7.54 -4.72
C HIS A 67 4.16 6.45 -4.23
N PHE A 68 5.38 6.42 -4.79
CA PHE A 68 6.29 5.27 -4.67
C PHE A 68 7.30 5.33 -3.50
N HIS A 69 7.25 6.31 -2.60
CA HIS A 69 8.16 6.33 -1.46
C HIS A 69 7.87 5.17 -0.50
N LEU A 70 8.91 4.68 0.19
CA LEU A 70 8.82 3.49 1.05
C LEU A 70 7.87 3.68 2.23
N ASP A 71 7.70 4.90 2.72
CA ASP A 71 6.70 5.25 3.73
C ASP A 71 5.25 5.21 3.21
N HIS A 72 5.05 4.92 1.91
CA HIS A 72 3.74 4.71 1.29
C HIS A 72 3.57 3.33 0.62
N ILE A 73 4.67 2.66 0.21
CA ILE A 73 4.61 1.34 -0.45
C ILE A 73 5.36 0.22 0.27
N GLY A 74 6.20 0.54 1.26
CA GLY A 74 7.20 -0.37 1.80
C GLY A 74 6.65 -1.61 2.51
N ALA A 75 5.39 -1.56 2.94
CA ALA A 75 4.70 -2.71 3.52
C ALA A 75 3.82 -3.46 2.52
N LEU A 76 3.65 -2.95 1.30
CA LEU A 76 2.70 -3.48 0.34
C LEU A 76 2.97 -4.96 -0.02
N PRO A 77 4.20 -5.39 -0.38
CA PRO A 77 4.44 -6.80 -0.70
C PRO A 77 4.23 -7.74 0.50
N TYR A 78 4.53 -7.26 1.71
CA TYR A 78 4.29 -8.00 2.93
C TYR A 78 2.79 -8.17 3.17
N PHE A 79 2.01 -7.09 3.06
CA PHE A 79 0.57 -7.12 3.23
C PHE A 79 -0.12 -8.02 2.19
N THR A 80 0.30 -7.97 0.92
CA THR A 80 -0.35 -8.75 -0.14
C THR A 80 0.07 -10.21 -0.14
N GLU A 81 1.37 -10.52 -0.07
CA GLU A 81 1.85 -11.89 -0.26
C GLU A 81 2.09 -12.67 1.05
N VAL A 82 2.36 -11.97 2.17
CA VAL A 82 2.59 -12.62 3.46
C VAL A 82 1.34 -12.60 4.33
N CYS A 83 0.63 -11.47 4.39
CA CYS A 83 -0.63 -11.38 5.13
C CYS A 83 -1.84 -11.90 4.35
N GLY A 84 -1.76 -11.96 3.01
CA GLY A 84 -2.75 -12.64 2.18
C GLY A 84 -3.88 -11.77 1.63
N TYR A 85 -3.55 -10.58 1.12
CA TYR A 85 -4.49 -9.76 0.33
C TYR A 85 -4.30 -9.97 -1.19
N ASN A 86 -5.40 -10.28 -1.88
CA ASN A 86 -5.48 -10.56 -3.31
C ASN A 86 -6.42 -9.61 -4.06
N GLY A 87 -7.05 -8.66 -3.38
CA GLY A 87 -7.90 -7.66 -4.00
C GLY A 87 -7.15 -6.64 -4.87
N PRO A 88 -7.89 -5.72 -5.52
CA PRO A 88 -7.32 -4.80 -6.51
C PRO A 88 -6.49 -3.68 -5.88
N ILE A 89 -5.37 -3.36 -6.53
CA ILE A 89 -4.46 -2.28 -6.14
C ILE A 89 -4.37 -1.27 -7.28
N TYR A 90 -4.47 0.02 -6.97
CA TYR A 90 -4.39 1.10 -7.94
C TYR A 90 -3.19 2.00 -7.70
N MET A 91 -2.45 2.28 -8.77
CA MET A 91 -1.30 3.19 -8.79
C MET A 91 -1.36 4.03 -10.05
N THR A 92 -0.77 5.23 -10.03
CA THR A 92 -0.46 5.92 -11.29
C THR A 92 0.62 5.17 -12.07
N TYR A 93 0.66 5.33 -13.40
CA TYR A 93 1.69 4.70 -14.25
C TYR A 93 3.12 4.93 -13.74
N PRO A 94 3.54 6.16 -13.36
CA PRO A 94 4.90 6.38 -12.87
C PRO A 94 5.17 5.68 -11.53
N THR A 95 4.19 5.67 -10.63
CA THR A 95 4.29 4.94 -9.35
C THR A 95 4.46 3.45 -9.58
N LYS A 96 3.67 2.84 -10.47
CA LYS A 96 3.78 1.41 -10.80
C LYS A 96 5.14 1.06 -11.42
N ALA A 97 5.71 1.96 -12.21
CA ALA A 97 7.02 1.75 -12.84
C ALA A 97 8.18 1.77 -11.83
N LEU A 98 8.10 2.64 -10.81
CA LEU A 98 9.18 2.89 -9.86
C LEU A 98 9.08 2.08 -8.57
N ALA A 99 7.86 1.74 -8.14
CA ALA A 99 7.61 0.94 -6.94
C ALA A 99 8.48 -0.34 -6.85
N PRO A 100 8.57 -1.22 -7.87
CA PRO A 100 9.38 -2.43 -7.77
C PRO A 100 10.88 -2.14 -7.61
N LEU A 101 11.39 -1.04 -8.20
CA LEU A 101 12.79 -0.64 -8.07
C LEU A 101 13.09 -0.20 -6.63
N MET A 102 12.21 0.62 -6.05
CA MET A 102 12.35 1.10 -4.68
C MET A 102 12.27 -0.04 -3.67
N LEU A 103 11.33 -0.97 -3.86
CA LEU A 103 11.14 -2.13 -2.99
C LEU A 103 12.32 -3.10 -3.06
N GLU A 104 12.88 -3.34 -4.25
CA GLU A 104 14.02 -4.24 -4.41
C GLU A 104 15.31 -3.62 -3.84
N ASP A 105 15.54 -2.32 -4.03
CA ASP A 105 16.68 -1.63 -3.41
C ASP A 105 16.62 -1.71 -1.88
N TYR A 106 15.45 -1.42 -1.30
CA TYR A 106 15.22 -1.55 0.13
C TYR A 106 15.49 -2.98 0.63
N ARG A 107 14.94 -3.99 -0.04
CA ARG A 107 15.13 -5.41 0.31
C ARG A 107 16.61 -5.77 0.34
N ARG A 108 17.37 -5.40 -0.70
CA ARG A 108 18.83 -5.64 -0.78
C ARG A 108 19.59 -4.94 0.33
N VAL A 109 19.25 -3.70 0.67
CA VAL A 109 19.90 -2.98 1.76
C VAL A 109 19.66 -3.68 3.10
N LEU A 110 18.43 -4.10 3.39
CA LEU A 110 18.14 -4.81 4.64
C LEU A 110 18.83 -6.17 4.73
N VAL A 111 18.67 -7.01 3.71
CA VAL A 111 19.12 -8.41 3.75
C VAL A 111 20.63 -8.48 3.54
N ASP A 112 21.15 -7.87 2.48
CA ASP A 112 22.54 -8.08 2.06
C ASP A 112 23.51 -7.21 2.87
N ARG A 113 23.11 -5.97 3.24
CA ARG A 113 24.01 -5.03 3.94
C ARG A 113 23.84 -5.03 5.44
N ARG A 114 22.61 -5.14 5.95
CA ARG A 114 22.31 -5.12 7.40
C ARG A 114 22.17 -6.52 8.01
N GLY A 115 22.05 -7.57 7.20
CA GLY A 115 21.89 -8.94 7.68
C GLY A 115 20.54 -9.17 8.38
N GLU A 116 19.54 -8.34 8.09
CA GLU A 116 18.21 -8.50 8.66
C GLU A 116 17.46 -9.69 8.04
N LYS A 117 16.51 -10.24 8.79
CA LYS A 117 15.61 -11.27 8.28
C LYS A 117 14.82 -10.72 7.10
N GLU A 118 14.83 -11.45 5.98
CA GLU A 118 14.01 -11.15 4.82
C GLU A 118 12.52 -11.15 5.20
N GLN A 119 11.84 -10.03 4.92
CA GLN A 119 10.42 -9.84 5.23
C GLN A 119 9.52 -10.26 4.06
N PHE A 120 10.00 -10.06 2.83
CA PHE A 120 9.38 -10.48 1.58
C PHE A 120 10.48 -10.66 0.53
N SER A 121 10.27 -11.57 -0.41
CA SER A 121 11.25 -11.90 -1.46
C SER A 121 11.06 -11.02 -2.71
N SER A 122 12.01 -11.06 -3.65
CA SER A 122 11.85 -10.44 -4.98
C SER A 122 10.67 -11.03 -5.77
N GLU A 123 10.33 -12.30 -5.54
CA GLU A 123 9.15 -12.94 -6.12
C GLU A 123 7.87 -12.32 -5.55
N ASN A 124 7.81 -12.07 -4.23
CA ASN A 124 6.67 -11.38 -3.63
C ASN A 124 6.47 -9.97 -4.19
N ILE A 125 7.55 -9.23 -4.44
CA ILE A 125 7.45 -7.91 -5.10
C ILE A 125 6.84 -8.07 -6.49
N THR A 126 7.31 -9.05 -7.26
CA THR A 126 6.83 -9.31 -8.62
C THR A 126 5.34 -9.68 -8.63
N ASP A 127 4.92 -10.55 -7.72
CA ASP A 127 3.52 -11.00 -7.61
C ASP A 127 2.59 -9.89 -7.12
N CYS A 128 3.05 -9.10 -6.16
CA CYS A 128 2.34 -7.90 -5.72
C CYS A 128 2.10 -6.94 -6.90
N MET A 129 3.11 -6.68 -7.74
CA MET A 129 2.97 -5.78 -8.89
C MET A 129 2.04 -6.32 -9.99
N LYS A 130 1.84 -7.64 -10.09
CA LYS A 130 0.84 -8.24 -11.00
C LYS A 130 -0.60 -7.88 -10.60
N LYS A 131 -0.86 -7.65 -9.31
CA LYS A 131 -2.16 -7.22 -8.77
C LYS A 131 -2.48 -5.74 -9.04
N VAL A 132 -1.48 -4.94 -9.46
CA VAL A 132 -1.62 -3.49 -9.64
C VAL A 132 -2.24 -3.14 -11.00
N THR A 133 -3.34 -2.39 -10.97
CA THR A 133 -3.91 -1.70 -12.11
C THR A 133 -3.38 -0.27 -12.18
N ALA A 134 -2.74 0.09 -13.29
CA ALA A 134 -2.26 1.44 -13.52
C ALA A 134 -3.40 2.38 -13.93
N VAL A 135 -3.36 3.62 -13.45
CA VAL A 135 -4.34 4.67 -13.79
C VAL A 135 -3.62 5.90 -14.32
N ASP A 136 -4.19 6.54 -15.34
CA ASP A 136 -3.73 7.82 -15.84
C ASP A 136 -4.25 8.98 -14.98
N LEU A 137 -3.52 10.09 -15.01
CA LEU A 137 -4.01 11.33 -14.43
C LEU A 137 -5.30 11.75 -15.13
N LYS A 138 -6.28 12.16 -14.34
CA LYS A 138 -7.60 12.58 -14.80
C LYS A 138 -8.42 11.48 -15.50
N GLN A 139 -7.95 10.24 -15.57
CA GLN A 139 -8.74 9.08 -15.96
C GLN A 139 -9.66 8.68 -14.80
N THR A 140 -10.94 8.43 -15.10
CA THR A 140 -11.86 7.83 -14.14
C THR A 140 -11.89 6.32 -14.36
N VAL A 141 -11.57 5.57 -13.30
CA VAL A 141 -11.61 4.09 -13.28
C VAL A 141 -12.74 3.63 -12.39
N LEU A 142 -13.57 2.73 -12.89
CA LEU A 142 -14.62 2.05 -12.12
C LEU A 142 -13.98 0.88 -11.36
N VAL A 143 -14.03 0.93 -10.04
CA VAL A 143 -13.61 -0.19 -9.17
C VAL A 143 -14.75 -1.20 -9.05
N ASP A 144 -15.97 -0.69 -8.87
CA ASP A 144 -17.20 -1.46 -8.92
C ASP A 144 -18.38 -0.57 -9.37
N ARG A 145 -19.64 -1.01 -9.16
CA ARG A 145 -20.84 -0.27 -9.57
C ARG A 145 -20.99 1.10 -8.89
N ASP A 146 -20.48 1.24 -7.67
CA ASP A 146 -20.71 2.38 -6.79
C ASP A 146 -19.42 3.12 -6.40
N LEU A 147 -18.26 2.62 -6.82
CA LEU A 147 -16.94 3.19 -6.53
C LEU A 147 -16.15 3.53 -7.80
N GLN A 148 -15.76 4.81 -7.91
CA GLN A 148 -14.91 5.34 -8.97
C GLN A 148 -13.69 6.04 -8.39
N ILE A 149 -12.55 5.92 -9.05
CA ILE A 149 -11.28 6.56 -8.68
C ILE A 149 -10.85 7.48 -9.83
N ARG A 150 -10.34 8.66 -9.47
CA ARG A 150 -9.68 9.58 -10.40
C ARG A 150 -8.46 10.21 -9.75
N ALA A 151 -7.29 9.96 -10.32
CA ALA A 151 -6.04 10.53 -9.82
C ALA A 151 -5.82 11.95 -10.37
N TYR A 152 -5.26 12.83 -9.55
CA TYR A 152 -4.83 14.18 -9.92
C TYR A 152 -3.35 14.39 -9.57
N TYR A 153 -2.75 15.42 -10.13
CA TYR A 153 -1.36 15.76 -9.87
C TYR A 153 -1.20 16.32 -8.45
N ALA A 154 -0.27 15.77 -7.68
CA ALA A 154 0.00 16.17 -6.30
C ALA A 154 1.19 17.15 -6.16
N GLY A 155 2.10 17.21 -7.14
CA GLY A 155 3.28 18.09 -7.11
C GLY A 155 4.33 17.77 -6.04
N HIS A 156 4.31 16.56 -5.47
CA HIS A 156 5.23 16.16 -4.41
C HIS A 156 6.53 15.56 -4.96
N ILE A 157 6.43 14.68 -5.95
CA ILE A 157 7.57 14.00 -6.55
C ILE A 157 7.64 14.42 -8.02
N ASP A 158 8.76 15.05 -8.36
CA ASP A 158 9.10 15.37 -9.73
C ASP A 158 9.83 14.16 -10.34
N LEU A 159 9.32 13.69 -11.47
CA LEU A 159 9.94 12.68 -12.32
C LEU A 159 10.38 13.31 -13.64
#